data_AF-A0A7G1IGY5-F1
#
_entry.id   AF-A0A7G1IGY5-F1
#
_cell.length_a   1.000
_cell.length_b   1.000
_cell.length_c   1.000
_cell.angle_alpha   90.00
_cell.angle_beta   90.00
_cell.angle_gamma   90.00
#
_symmetry.space_group_name_H-M   'P 1'
#
loop_
_entity.id
_entity.type
_entity.pdbx_description
1 polymer ?
#
loop_
_entity_poly.entity_id
_entity_poly.type
_entity_poly.pdbx_seq_one_letter_code
_entity_poly.pdbx_strand_id
1 'polypeptide(L)' 'MTEASWLIDKSALARLAHSHEPEIWSNRIERGLVHISNLTRLEIGYSAQSGDVARREFRESPWLQCQSST' A
#
# COMPACT_ATOMS: atom_id res chain seq x y z
N MET A 1 -3.67 -23.70 -11.31
CA MET A 1 -3.45 -22.32 -11.78
C MET A 1 -2.81 -21.55 -10.64
N THR A 2 -1.57 -21.09 -10.79
CA THR A 2 -0.95 -20.19 -9.81
C THR A 2 -1.68 -18.84 -9.87
N GLU A 3 -2.11 -18.31 -8.74
CA GLU A 3 -2.62 -16.94 -8.72
C GLU A 3 -1.53 -15.95 -9.10
N ALA A 4 -1.90 -14.94 -9.90
CA ALA A 4 -0.97 -13.90 -10.30
C ALA A 4 -0.65 -12.99 -9.12
N SER A 5 0.65 -12.82 -8.83
CA SER A 5 1.16 -11.82 -7.90
C SER A 5 1.26 -10.45 -8.57
N TRP A 6 1.02 -9.39 -7.82
CA TRP A 6 1.04 -7.99 -8.26
C TRP A 6 2.20 -7.25 -7.59
N LEU A 7 2.82 -6.32 -8.31
CA LEU A 7 3.71 -5.31 -7.73
C LEU A 7 2.99 -3.97 -7.81
N ILE A 8 2.66 -3.38 -6.66
CA ILE A 8 1.92 -2.12 -6.61
C ILE A 8 2.87 -0.91 -6.73
N ASP A 9 2.50 0.02 -7.60
CA ASP A 9 3.14 1.33 -7.72
C ASP A 9 2.63 2.33 -6.68
N LYS A 10 3.43 3.35 -6.35
CA LYS A 10 3.04 4.42 -5.42
C LYS A 10 1.73 5.09 -5.82
N SER A 11 1.54 5.36 -7.12
CA SER A 11 0.34 6.03 -7.61
C SER A 11 -0.93 5.18 -7.49
N ALA A 12 -0.80 3.85 -7.53
CA ALA A 12 -1.90 2.93 -7.29
C ALA A 12 -2.20 2.83 -5.79
N LEU A 13 -1.16 2.75 -4.95
CA LEU A 13 -1.31 2.76 -3.50
C LEU A 13 -2.04 4.02 -2.99
N ALA A 14 -1.68 5.20 -3.49
CA ALA A 14 -2.33 6.46 -3.14
C ALA A 14 -3.82 6.53 -3.54
N ARG A 15 -4.26 5.70 -4.50
CA ARG A 15 -5.64 5.67 -5.00
C ARG A 15 -6.43 4.46 -4.52
N LEU A 16 -5.83 3.55 -3.75
CA LEU A 16 -6.45 2.28 -3.38
C LEU A 16 -7.78 2.47 -2.64
N ALA A 17 -7.85 3.45 -1.73
CA ALA A 17 -9.07 3.80 -0.99
C ALA A 17 -10.22 4.33 -1.89
N HIS A 18 -9.89 4.81 -3.09
CA HIS A 18 -10.84 5.32 -4.09
C HIS A 18 -11.04 4.34 -5.25
N SER A 19 -10.55 3.10 -5.11
CA SER A 19 -10.77 2.05 -6.09
C SER A 19 -12.26 1.73 -6.19
N HIS A 20 -12.73 1.35 -7.37
CA HIS A 20 -14.12 0.92 -7.57
C HIS A 20 -14.39 -0.45 -6.93
N GLU A 21 -13.34 -1.25 -6.70
CA GLU A 21 -13.42 -2.59 -6.11
C GLU A 21 -12.42 -2.76 -4.94
N PRO A 22 -12.56 -1.99 -3.85
CA PRO A 22 -11.59 -1.98 -2.75
C PRO A 22 -11.49 -3.36 -2.07
N GLU A 23 -12.59 -4.10 -1.94
CA GLU A 23 -12.63 -5.41 -1.28
C GLU A 23 -11.78 -6.46 -2.01
N ILE A 24 -11.72 -6.40 -3.34
CA ILE A 24 -10.87 -7.30 -4.14
C ILE A 24 -9.39 -7.06 -3.83
N TRP A 25 -9.00 -5.79 -3.73
CA TRP A 25 -7.64 -5.43 -3.36
C TRP A 25 -7.35 -5.75 -1.88
N SER A 26 -8.36 -5.73 -0.99
CA SER A 26 -8.27 -6.18 0.41
C SER A 26 -7.90 -7.62 0.48
N ASN A 27 -8.70 -8.44 -0.17
CA ASN A 27 -8.47 -9.87 -0.22
C ASN A 27 -7.10 -10.22 -0.81
N ARG A 28 -6.66 -9.54 -1.89
CA ARG A 28 -5.35 -9.80 -2.49
C ARG A 28 -4.19 -9.43 -1.56
N ILE A 29 -4.27 -8.29 -0.86
CA ILE A 29 -3.22 -7.86 0.06
C ILE A 29 -3.17 -8.77 1.30
N GLU A 30 -4.32 -9.11 1.89
CA GLU A 30 -4.42 -10.04 3.03
C GLU A 30 -3.85 -11.42 2.71
N ARG A 31 -3.98 -11.86 1.46
CA ARG A 31 -3.44 -13.13 0.97
C ARG A 31 -1.97 -13.06 0.53
N GLY A 32 -1.33 -11.90 0.66
CA GLY A 32 0.07 -11.70 0.30
C GLY A 32 0.34 -11.70 -1.21
N LEU A 33 -0.68 -11.48 -2.04
CA LEU A 33 -0.57 -11.46 -3.50
C LEU A 33 -0.12 -10.10 -4.05
N VAL A 34 0.03 -9.09 -3.21
CA VAL A 34 0.44 -7.75 -3.60
C VAL A 34 1.73 -7.39 -2.87
N HIS A 35 2.78 -7.18 -3.64
CA HIS A 35 4.10 -6.78 -3.15
C HIS A 35 4.34 -5.29 -3.41
N ILE A 36 5.25 -4.71 -2.65
CA ILE A 36 5.74 -3.34 -2.82
C ILE A 36 7.25 -3.36 -3.03
N SER A 37 7.75 -2.55 -3.97
CA SER A 37 9.20 -2.47 -4.21
C SER A 37 9.91 -1.69 -3.10
N ASN A 38 11.20 -1.95 -2.89
CA ASN A 38 12.02 -1.15 -1.98
C ASN A 38 12.08 0.33 -2.40
N LEU A 39 12.06 0.62 -3.70
CA LEU A 39 12.04 1.99 -4.22
C LEU A 39 10.74 2.70 -3.84
N THR A 40 9.60 2.08 -4.09
CA THR A 40 8.27 2.61 -3.73
C THR A 40 8.17 2.85 -2.23
N ARG A 41 8.74 1.96 -1.41
CA ARG A 41 8.89 2.14 0.04
C ARG A 41 9.65 3.44 0.39
N LEU A 42 10.79 3.70 -0.25
CA LEU A 42 11.56 4.93 -0.03
C LEU A 42 10.79 6.19 -0.46
N GLU A 43 10.07 6.13 -1.59
CA GLU A 43 9.27 7.26 -2.06
C GLU A 43 8.13 7.62 -1.09
N ILE A 44 7.51 6.61 -0.46
CA ILE A 44 6.52 6.82 0.61
C ILE A 44 7.18 7.50 1.81
N GLY A 45 8.32 6.99 2.27
CA GLY A 45 9.08 7.59 3.37
C GLY A 45 9.52 9.02 3.11
N TYR A 46 9.97 9.32 1.88
CA TYR A 46 10.33 10.68 1.46
C TYR A 46 9.12 11.62 1.43
N SER A 47 7.93 11.10 1.10
CA SER A 47 6.70 11.89 1.03
C SER A 47 6.03 12.08 2.40
N ALA A 48 6.50 11.39 3.43
CA ALA A 48 5.93 11.50 4.76
C ALA A 48 6.19 12.90 5.36
N GLN A 49 5.15 13.51 5.93
CA GLN A 49 5.23 14.85 6.54
C GLN A 49 6.18 14.92 7.75
N SER A 50 6.43 13.79 8.42
CA SER A 50 7.38 13.69 9.52
C SER A 50 7.99 12.29 9.63
N GLY A 51 9.13 12.17 10.31
CA GLY A 51 9.77 10.88 10.56
C GLY A 51 8.93 9.91 11.39
N ASP A 52 8.04 10.42 12.25
CA ASP A 52 7.09 9.60 13.00
C ASP A 52 5.99 9.03 12.08
N VAL A 53 5.48 9.84 11.15
CA VAL A 53 4.54 9.38 10.13
C VAL A 53 5.20 8.30 9.28
N ALA A 54 6.42 8.52 8.78
CA ALA A 54 7.14 7.53 7.99
C ALA A 54 7.27 6.18 8.72
N ARG A 55 7.68 6.20 10.00
CA ARG A 55 7.84 4.97 10.80
C ARG A 55 6.53 4.21 11.01
N ARG A 56 5.41 4.92 11.16
CA ARG A 56 4.09 4.30 11.24
C ARG A 56 3.71 3.66 9.90
N GLU A 57 3.79 4.42 8.81
CA GLU A 57 3.47 3.90 7.47
C GLU A 57 4.32 2.67 7.12
N PHE A 58 5.59 2.59 7.52
CA PHE A 58 6.41 1.39 7.26
C PHE A 58 6.03 0.14 8.06
N ARG A 59 5.37 0.30 9.22
CA ARG A 59 4.98 -0.81 10.12
C ARG A 59 3.58 -1.33 9.84
N GLU A 60 2.72 -0.48 9.27
CA GLU A 60 1.33 -0.81 8.99
C GLU A 60 1.17 -1.56 7.66
N SER A 61 0.17 -2.45 7.61
CA SER A 61 -0.28 -3.06 6.35
C SER A 61 -0.68 -1.97 5.34
N PRO A 62 -0.41 -2.12 4.03
CA PRO A 62 -0.81 -1.16 3.01
C PRO A 62 -2.30 -0.77 3.08
N TRP A 63 -3.17 -1.67 3.55
CA TRP A 63 -4.59 -1.37 3.79
C TRP A 63 -4.84 -0.35 4.88
N LEU A 64 -4.10 -0.45 5.98
CA LEU A 64 -4.23 0.44 7.13
C LEU A 64 -3.66 1.84 6.81
N GLN A 65 -2.63 1.91 5.96
CA GLN A 65 -2.08 3.18 5.44
C GLN A 65 -3.13 3.96 4.65
N CYS A 66 -3.89 3.29 3.77
CA CYS A 66 -4.91 3.94 2.95
C CYS A 66 -6.08 4.53 3.75
N GLN A 67 -6.42 3.97 4.92
CA GLN A 67 -7.52 4.47 5.76
C GLN A 67 -7.13 5.70 6.60
N SER A 68 -5.83 5.93 6.80
CA SER A 68 -5.30 6.93 7.73
C SER A 68 -5.14 8.34 7.14
N SER A 69 -5.42 8.53 5.84
CA SER A 69 -5.16 9.77 5.09
C SER A 69 -6.41 10.62 4.83
N THR A 70 -7.42 10.55 5.70
CA THR A 70 -8.61 11.43 5.64
C THR A 70 -8.38 12.71 6.42
#